data_AF-A0A958SWI9-F1
#
_entry.id   AF-A0A958SWI9-F1
#
_cell.length_a   1.000
_cell.length_b   1.000
_cell.length_c   1.000
_cell.angle_alpha   90.00
_cell.angle_beta   90.00
_cell.angle_gamma   90.00
#
_symmetry.space_group_name_H-M   'P 1'
#
loop_
_entity.id
_entity.type
_entity.pdbx_description
1 polymer ?
#
loop_
_entity_poly.entity_id
_entity_poly.type
_entity_poly.pdbx_seq_one_letter_code
_entity_poly.pdbx_strand_id
1 'polypeptide(L)'
;FIDSDEKLDKLEGRMPINYTGNSDQFLTVTISELLDLQEFPAAKDAVVIFGYLGTPTGNVNDIEDKHFTPLNPKFAGRSVPDMYGVVIHANILKMFLNKNFITKIPKSVVWILAILFCYLCCLISLKLEHKSEFLFDLLKKLLVFIVAVLFLYLALLLIKSNIHLDVSIILILTLLGVEMVEFYIYLMRYLKSKGIWKHTAIH
;
A
#
# COMPACT_ATOMS: atom_id res chain seq x y z
N PHE A 1 -30.24 2.79 -8.19
CA PHE A 1 -30.74 2.17 -6.94
C PHE A 1 -29.76 1.10 -6.52
N ILE A 2 -29.09 1.33 -5.39
CA ILE A 2 -27.97 0.54 -4.88
C ILE A 2 -28.55 -0.41 -3.84
N ASP A 3 -28.37 -1.72 -4.05
CA ASP A 3 -28.69 -2.76 -3.07
C ASP A 3 -27.96 -2.48 -1.74
N SER A 4 -28.72 -2.22 -0.68
CA SER A 4 -28.29 -1.44 0.49
C SER A 4 -27.52 -2.27 1.51
N ASP A 5 -27.86 -3.54 1.69
CA ASP A 5 -27.52 -4.23 2.94
C ASP A 5 -26.13 -4.90 2.88
N GLU A 6 -25.76 -5.55 1.76
CA GLU A 6 -24.44 -6.17 1.59
C GLU A 6 -23.30 -5.12 1.43
N LYS A 7 -23.65 -3.87 1.11
CA LYS A 7 -22.68 -2.80 0.82
C LYS A 7 -22.43 -1.86 2.00
N LEU A 8 -23.35 -1.74 2.94
CA LEU A 8 -23.13 -0.95 4.16
C LEU A 8 -22.05 -1.57 5.04
N ASP A 9 -21.97 -2.91 5.13
CA ASP A 9 -20.88 -3.62 5.82
C ASP A 9 -19.49 -3.31 5.23
N LYS A 10 -19.41 -3.09 3.91
CA LYS A 10 -18.15 -2.68 3.25
C LYS A 10 -17.78 -1.22 3.55
N LEU A 11 -18.72 -0.41 4.02
CA LEU A 11 -18.53 1.01 4.35
C LEU A 11 -18.22 1.26 5.83
N GLU A 12 -18.42 0.28 6.71
CA GLU A 12 -18.05 0.41 8.13
C GLU A 12 -16.53 0.52 8.34
N GLY A 13 -15.73 0.05 7.38
CA GLY A 13 -14.27 0.08 7.41
C GLY A 13 -13.64 1.22 6.60
N ARG A 14 -12.39 1.58 6.94
CA ARG A 14 -11.58 2.48 6.10
C ARG A 14 -11.32 1.87 4.72
N MET A 15 -11.91 2.46 3.69
CA MET A 15 -11.73 2.08 2.29
C MET A 15 -10.75 3.04 1.57
N PRO A 16 -9.70 2.54 0.89
CA PRO A 16 -8.83 3.36 0.08
C PRO A 16 -9.56 3.87 -1.17
N ILE A 17 -9.29 5.10 -1.55
CA ILE A 17 -9.91 5.75 -2.72
C ILE A 17 -9.13 5.35 -3.97
N ASN A 18 -9.84 4.88 -5.00
CA ASN A 18 -9.27 4.64 -6.32
C ASN A 18 -9.33 5.91 -7.16
N TYR A 19 -8.25 6.69 -7.15
CA TYR A 19 -8.17 7.94 -7.91
C TYR A 19 -8.06 7.66 -9.40
N THR A 20 -8.98 8.24 -10.17
CA THR A 20 -9.03 8.09 -11.64
C THR A 20 -8.54 9.32 -12.39
N GLY A 21 -8.46 10.48 -11.73
CA GLY A 21 -8.20 11.75 -12.40
C GLY A 21 -8.14 12.97 -11.50
N ASN A 22 -7.59 14.07 -12.00
CA ASN A 22 -7.69 15.40 -11.38
C ASN A 22 -8.85 16.19 -12.02
N SER A 23 -8.93 17.50 -11.79
CA SER A 23 -10.02 18.37 -12.26
C SER A 23 -10.25 18.33 -13.77
N ASP A 24 -9.23 17.99 -14.56
CA ASP A 24 -9.30 17.82 -16.01
C ASP A 24 -10.20 16.64 -16.45
N GLN A 25 -10.43 15.67 -15.56
CA GLN A 25 -11.25 14.49 -15.82
C GLN A 25 -12.73 14.68 -15.45
N PHE A 26 -13.09 15.85 -14.92
CA PHE A 26 -14.45 16.17 -14.47
C PHE A 26 -14.90 17.49 -15.11
N LEU A 27 -16.14 17.50 -15.63
CA LEU A 27 -16.73 18.74 -16.15
C LEU A 27 -16.85 19.75 -15.00
N THR A 28 -16.11 20.85 -15.12
CA THR A 28 -16.09 21.94 -14.15
C THR A 28 -16.69 23.17 -14.81
N VAL A 29 -17.63 23.82 -14.12
CA VAL A 29 -18.27 25.06 -14.57
C VAL A 29 -18.25 26.05 -13.42
N THR A 30 -17.84 27.30 -13.69
CA THR A 30 -17.85 28.35 -12.66
C THR A 30 -19.26 28.91 -12.45
N ILE A 31 -19.52 29.52 -11.29
CA ILE A 31 -20.84 30.11 -11.01
C ILE A 31 -21.16 31.22 -12.03
N SER A 32 -20.17 32.05 -12.39
CA SER A 32 -20.34 33.08 -13.42
C SER A 32 -20.70 32.47 -14.78
N GLU A 33 -19.98 31.44 -15.22
CA GLU A 33 -20.30 30.74 -16.48
C GLU A 33 -21.70 30.11 -16.43
N LEU A 34 -22.08 29.51 -15.29
CA LEU A 34 -23.38 28.89 -15.14
C LEU A 34 -24.53 29.90 -15.21
N LEU A 35 -24.34 31.10 -14.67
CA LEU A 35 -25.34 32.18 -14.70
C LEU A 35 -25.52 32.77 -16.10
N ASP A 36 -24.48 32.70 -16.94
CA ASP A 36 -24.52 33.17 -18.33
C ASP A 36 -25.17 32.15 -19.29
N LEU A 37 -25.29 30.89 -18.88
CA LEU A 37 -25.91 29.83 -19.67
C LEU A 37 -27.45 29.87 -19.56
N GLN A 38 -28.14 29.94 -20.70
CA GLN A 38 -29.61 29.78 -20.74
C GLN A 38 -30.05 28.35 -20.39
N GLU A 39 -29.27 27.35 -20.82
CA GLU A 39 -29.52 25.94 -20.53
C GLU A 39 -28.19 25.24 -20.21
N PHE A 40 -28.23 24.28 -19.28
CA PHE A 40 -27.08 23.43 -18.97
C PHE A 40 -27.45 21.94 -19.06
N PRO A 41 -27.58 21.39 -20.30
CA PRO A 41 -28.02 20.02 -20.52
C PRO A 41 -27.15 18.97 -19.84
N ALA A 42 -25.86 19.27 -19.61
CA ALA A 42 -24.92 18.36 -18.96
C ALA A 42 -25.24 18.09 -17.48
N ALA A 43 -26.06 18.91 -16.81
CA ALA A 43 -26.55 18.62 -15.46
C ALA A 43 -27.71 17.61 -15.45
N LYS A 44 -28.35 17.36 -16.59
CA LYS A 44 -29.46 16.41 -16.67
C LYS A 44 -28.95 14.99 -16.44
N ASP A 45 -29.57 14.28 -15.50
CA ASP A 45 -29.20 12.90 -15.11
C ASP A 45 -27.73 12.74 -14.64
N ALA A 46 -27.10 13.84 -14.24
CA ALA A 46 -25.74 13.88 -13.72
C ALA A 46 -25.75 14.13 -12.21
N VAL A 47 -24.69 13.70 -11.54
CA VAL A 47 -24.43 14.12 -10.16
C VAL A 47 -23.62 15.40 -10.19
N VAL A 48 -24.19 16.47 -9.63
CA VAL A 48 -23.54 17.78 -9.54
C VAL A 48 -22.95 17.93 -8.14
N ILE A 49 -21.68 18.31 -8.07
CA ILE A 49 -20.97 18.56 -6.81
C ILE A 49 -20.59 20.03 -6.77
N PHE A 50 -21.02 20.73 -5.71
CA PHE A 50 -20.63 22.11 -5.45
C PHE A 50 -19.42 22.13 -4.51
N GLY A 51 -18.41 22.92 -4.85
CA GLY A 51 -17.23 23.06 -4.01
C GLY A 51 -16.24 24.10 -4.55
N TYR A 52 -15.18 24.30 -3.79
CA TYR A 52 -14.13 25.26 -4.11
C TYR A 52 -13.06 24.61 -5.00
N LEU A 53 -12.63 25.34 -6.04
CA LEU A 53 -11.60 24.93 -6.99
C LEU A 53 -10.55 26.03 -7.19
N GLY A 54 -10.40 26.90 -6.19
CA GLY A 54 -9.49 28.03 -6.20
C GLY A 54 -10.08 29.31 -6.78
N THR A 55 -9.42 30.43 -6.48
CA THR A 55 -9.72 31.76 -7.05
C THR A 55 -8.53 32.33 -7.82
N PRO A 56 -8.61 32.50 -9.16
CA PRO A 56 -9.64 31.98 -10.07
C PRO A 56 -9.66 30.43 -10.12
N THR A 57 -10.72 29.85 -10.67
CA THR A 57 -10.86 28.37 -10.78
C THR A 57 -9.62 27.76 -11.43
N GLY A 58 -9.07 26.71 -10.82
CA GLY A 58 -7.84 26.05 -11.27
C GLY A 58 -6.55 26.78 -10.86
N ASN A 59 -6.60 27.80 -9.99
CA ASN A 59 -5.40 28.52 -9.55
C ASN A 59 -4.39 27.57 -8.90
N VAL A 60 -3.20 27.45 -9.49
CA VAL A 60 -2.15 26.55 -9.01
C VAL A 60 -1.58 27.01 -7.66
N ASN A 61 -1.57 28.32 -7.40
CA ASN A 61 -1.01 28.93 -6.19
C ASN A 61 -1.94 28.82 -4.98
N ASP A 62 -3.18 28.40 -5.19
CA ASP A 62 -4.16 28.20 -4.13
C ASP A 62 -3.93 26.84 -3.47
N ILE A 63 -3.06 26.82 -2.47
CA ILE A 63 -2.52 25.59 -1.89
C ILE A 63 -3.22 25.18 -0.59
N GLU A 64 -3.94 26.09 0.06
CA GLU A 64 -4.49 25.87 1.40
C GLU A 64 -5.59 24.80 1.41
N ASP A 65 -6.38 24.72 0.33
CA ASP A 65 -7.49 23.77 0.18
C ASP A 65 -7.12 22.51 -0.63
N LYS A 66 -5.85 22.38 -1.05
CA LYS A 66 -5.37 21.22 -1.79
C LYS A 66 -4.79 20.16 -0.87
N HIS A 67 -5.01 18.90 -1.21
CA HIS A 67 -4.47 17.74 -0.52
C HIS A 67 -3.46 16.98 -1.38
N PHE A 68 -2.58 16.22 -0.72
CA PHE A 68 -1.64 15.32 -1.37
C PHE A 68 -2.31 14.02 -1.77
N THR A 69 -2.17 13.63 -3.04
CA THR A 69 -2.78 12.40 -3.55
C THR A 69 -1.78 11.52 -4.31
N PRO A 70 -2.08 10.23 -4.52
CA PRO A 70 -1.22 9.35 -5.31
C PRO A 70 -1.04 9.78 -6.77
N LEU A 71 -1.90 10.67 -7.28
CA LEU A 71 -1.79 11.22 -8.64
C LEU A 71 -0.79 12.39 -8.72
N ASN A 72 -0.20 12.81 -7.59
CA ASN A 72 0.78 13.88 -7.59
C ASN A 72 2.02 13.46 -8.39
N PRO A 73 2.38 14.19 -9.47
CA PRO A 73 3.57 13.87 -10.24
C PRO A 73 4.86 14.04 -9.43
N LYS A 74 4.83 14.82 -8.35
CA LYS A 74 5.95 15.04 -7.42
C LYS A 74 5.66 14.35 -6.10
N PHE A 75 6.05 13.07 -6.03
CA PHE A 75 5.81 12.22 -4.86
C PHE A 75 6.78 12.47 -3.68
N ALA A 76 7.94 13.13 -3.90
CA ALA A 76 8.97 13.31 -2.88
C ALA A 76 9.37 14.79 -2.68
N GLY A 77 9.68 15.15 -1.42
CA GLY A 77 10.18 16.47 -1.02
C GLY A 77 9.11 17.42 -0.50
N ARG A 78 9.37 18.74 -0.56
CA ARG A 78 8.36 19.81 -0.36
C ARG A 78 7.48 19.94 -1.59
N SER A 79 6.80 18.86 -1.98
CA SER A 79 5.85 18.93 -3.08
C SER A 79 4.68 19.83 -2.70
N VAL A 80 4.09 20.47 -3.71
CA VAL A 80 2.88 21.25 -3.54
C VAL A 80 1.70 20.28 -3.56
N PRO A 81 0.69 20.44 -2.68
CA PRO A 81 -0.52 19.61 -2.75
C PRO A 81 -1.20 19.75 -4.12
N ASP A 82 -1.77 18.66 -4.64
CA ASP A 82 -2.09 18.53 -6.07
C ASP A 82 -3.60 18.53 -6.38
N MET A 83 -4.48 18.29 -5.41
CA MET A 83 -5.91 18.10 -5.70
C MET A 83 -6.81 18.75 -4.65
N TYR A 84 -7.80 19.52 -5.12
CA TYR A 84 -8.84 20.11 -4.26
C TYR A 84 -9.75 19.04 -3.65
N GLY A 85 -10.25 19.30 -2.45
CA GLY A 85 -11.17 18.38 -1.74
C GLY A 85 -12.40 17.99 -2.55
N VAL A 86 -12.99 18.92 -3.31
CA VAL A 86 -14.15 18.64 -4.17
C VAL A 86 -13.84 17.62 -5.27
N VAL A 87 -12.63 17.63 -5.82
CA VAL A 87 -12.19 16.67 -6.85
C VAL A 87 -11.94 15.29 -6.23
N ILE A 88 -11.52 15.25 -4.96
CA ILE A 88 -11.44 13.99 -4.21
C ILE A 88 -12.83 13.37 -4.07
N HIS A 89 -13.85 14.17 -3.70
CA HIS A 89 -15.24 13.71 -3.64
C HIS A 89 -15.75 13.21 -5.00
N ALA A 90 -15.41 13.90 -6.10
CA ALA A 90 -15.74 13.45 -7.45
C ALA A 90 -15.11 12.08 -7.79
N ASN A 91 -13.85 11.85 -7.40
CA ASN A 91 -13.19 10.56 -7.55
C ASN A 91 -13.86 9.45 -6.72
N ILE A 92 -14.24 9.74 -5.47
CA ILE A 92 -14.96 8.80 -4.61
C ILE A 92 -16.27 8.39 -5.30
N LEU A 93 -17.06 9.35 -5.76
CA LEU A 93 -18.32 9.07 -6.42
C LEU A 93 -18.13 8.25 -7.70
N LYS A 94 -17.15 8.63 -8.54
CA LYS A 94 -16.80 7.88 -9.75
C LYS A 94 -16.38 6.44 -9.45
N MET A 95 -15.64 6.21 -8.35
CA MET A 95 -15.31 4.87 -7.87
C MET A 95 -16.57 4.05 -7.55
N PHE A 96 -17.56 4.65 -6.87
CA PHE A 96 -18.83 3.99 -6.56
C PHE A 96 -19.68 3.70 -7.80
N LEU A 97 -19.82 4.69 -8.70
CA LEU A 97 -20.60 4.57 -9.93
C LEU A 97 -20.05 3.45 -10.82
N ASN A 98 -18.71 3.38 -10.95
CA ASN A 98 -18.03 2.37 -11.77
C ASN A 98 -17.79 1.05 -11.03
N LYS A 99 -18.15 0.96 -9.73
CA LYS A 99 -17.87 -0.18 -8.86
C LYS A 99 -16.38 -0.59 -8.84
N ASN A 100 -15.48 0.38 -9.02
CA ASN A 100 -14.04 0.13 -9.21
C ASN A 100 -13.27 0.21 -7.87
N PHE A 101 -13.57 -0.70 -6.96
CA PHE A 101 -13.01 -0.70 -5.60
C PHE A 101 -11.65 -1.39 -5.54
N ILE A 102 -10.77 -0.89 -4.68
CA ILE A 102 -9.52 -1.58 -4.33
C ILE A 102 -9.84 -2.70 -3.34
N THR A 103 -9.57 -3.94 -3.76
CA THR A 103 -9.79 -5.13 -2.95
C THR A 103 -8.59 -5.39 -2.05
N LYS A 104 -8.78 -5.38 -0.73
CA LYS A 104 -7.72 -5.73 0.23
C LYS A 104 -7.63 -7.24 0.38
N ILE A 105 -6.41 -7.77 0.35
CA ILE A 105 -6.19 -9.19 0.64
C ILE A 105 -6.54 -9.46 2.11
N PRO A 106 -7.29 -10.53 2.42
CA PRO A 106 -7.63 -10.88 3.80
C PRO A 106 -6.39 -11.06 4.67
N LYS A 107 -6.45 -10.55 5.92
CA LYS A 107 -5.32 -10.63 6.86
C LYS A 107 -4.82 -12.06 7.08
N SER A 108 -5.72 -13.05 7.10
CA SER A 108 -5.36 -14.46 7.24
C SER A 108 -4.41 -14.94 6.15
N VAL A 109 -4.67 -14.58 4.89
CA VAL A 109 -3.81 -14.91 3.75
C VAL A 109 -2.45 -14.25 3.89
N VAL A 110 -2.42 -12.97 4.30
CA VAL A 110 -1.18 -12.23 4.55
C VAL A 110 -0.33 -12.91 5.65
N TRP A 111 -0.95 -13.35 6.74
CA TRP A 111 -0.27 -14.08 7.81
C TRP A 111 0.28 -15.43 7.35
N ILE A 112 -0.48 -16.19 6.56
CA ILE A 112 -0.01 -17.46 5.99
C ILE A 112 1.22 -17.22 5.12
N LEU A 113 1.19 -16.21 4.24
CA LEU A 113 2.34 -15.82 3.43
C LEU A 113 3.52 -15.39 4.30
N ALA A 114 3.29 -14.58 5.34
CA ALA A 114 4.34 -14.14 6.25
C ALA A 114 5.06 -15.32 6.91
N ILE A 115 4.31 -16.27 7.46
CA ILE A 115 4.86 -17.46 8.12
C ILE A 115 5.62 -18.33 7.13
N LEU A 116 5.03 -18.57 5.94
CA LEU A 116 5.65 -19.39 4.89
C LEU A 116 7.00 -18.81 4.46
N PHE A 117 7.06 -17.52 4.14
CA PHE A 117 8.28 -16.87 3.66
C PHE A 117 9.31 -16.69 4.76
N CYS A 118 8.89 -16.37 5.98
CA CYS A 118 9.75 -16.37 7.16
C CYS A 118 10.43 -17.73 7.33
N TYR A 119 9.64 -18.82 7.31
CA TYR A 119 10.16 -20.19 7.42
C TYR A 119 11.16 -20.53 6.31
N LEU A 120 10.84 -20.25 5.05
CA LEU A 120 11.72 -20.49 3.92
C LEU A 120 13.04 -19.72 4.05
N CYS A 121 12.99 -18.44 4.43
CA CYS A 121 14.19 -17.63 4.64
C CYS A 121 15.04 -18.16 5.78
N CYS A 122 14.43 -18.59 6.89
CA CYS A 122 15.16 -19.22 8.00
C CYS A 122 15.86 -20.51 7.57
N LEU A 123 15.19 -21.37 6.80
CA LEU A 123 15.80 -22.59 6.26
C LEU A 123 16.99 -22.30 5.35
N ILE A 124 16.87 -21.31 4.46
CA ILE A 124 17.97 -20.91 3.58
C ILE A 124 19.13 -20.37 4.41
N SER A 125 18.85 -19.52 5.41
CA SER A 125 19.86 -18.98 6.32
C SER A 125 20.59 -20.09 7.08
N LEU A 126 19.89 -21.08 7.64
CA LEU A 126 20.53 -22.23 8.28
C LEU A 126 21.47 -23.00 7.33
N LYS A 127 21.08 -23.19 6.07
CA LYS A 127 21.94 -23.84 5.06
C LYS A 127 23.16 -23.01 4.69
N LEU A 128 23.09 -21.68 4.82
CA LEU A 128 24.18 -20.76 4.51
C LEU A 128 25.22 -20.68 5.65
N GLU A 129 24.93 -21.19 6.85
CA GLU A 129 25.80 -21.10 8.03
C GLU A 129 27.20 -21.69 7.80
N HIS A 130 27.34 -22.70 6.93
CA HIS A 130 28.62 -23.39 6.70
C HIS A 130 29.73 -22.53 6.07
N LYS A 131 29.44 -21.28 5.70
CA LYS A 131 30.42 -20.33 5.15
C LYS A 131 31.17 -19.60 6.28
N SER A 132 32.12 -18.75 5.93
CA SER A 132 32.76 -17.88 6.93
C SER A 132 31.72 -16.99 7.62
N GLU A 133 31.94 -16.65 8.90
CA GLU A 133 30.99 -15.86 9.71
C GLU A 133 30.60 -14.54 9.03
N PHE A 134 31.57 -13.87 8.40
CA PHE A 134 31.33 -12.65 7.63
C PHE A 134 30.45 -12.87 6.39
N LEU A 135 30.72 -13.91 5.59
CA LEU A 135 29.94 -14.19 4.39
C LEU A 135 28.52 -14.61 4.73
N PHE A 136 28.34 -15.33 5.84
CA PHE A 136 27.02 -15.70 6.34
C PHE A 136 26.19 -14.45 6.69
N ASP A 137 26.73 -13.52 7.48
CA ASP A 137 26.03 -12.29 7.87
C ASP A 137 25.66 -11.42 6.66
N LEU A 138 26.56 -11.30 5.68
CA LEU A 138 26.28 -10.57 4.44
C LEU A 138 25.17 -11.24 3.60
N LEU A 139 25.24 -12.56 3.43
CA LEU A 139 24.30 -13.29 2.57
C LEU A 139 22.88 -13.33 3.16
N LYS A 140 22.72 -13.43 4.48
CA LYS A 140 21.39 -13.41 5.12
C LYS A 140 20.71 -12.03 4.96
N LYS A 141 21.47 -10.93 5.08
CA LYS A 141 20.96 -9.57 4.87
C LYS A 141 20.57 -9.35 3.42
N LEU A 142 21.39 -9.85 2.48
CA LEU A 142 21.08 -9.82 1.06
C LEU A 142 19.82 -10.62 0.73
N LEU A 143 19.64 -11.80 1.34
CA LEU A 143 18.42 -12.62 1.19
C LEU A 143 17.17 -11.84 1.61
N VAL A 144 17.17 -11.26 2.81
CA VAL A 144 16.02 -10.47 3.31
C VAL A 144 15.77 -9.25 2.43
N PHE A 145 16.83 -8.58 1.95
CA PHE A 145 16.71 -7.45 1.04
C PHE A 145 16.06 -7.84 -0.30
N ILE A 146 16.48 -8.96 -0.91
CA ILE A 146 15.89 -9.47 -2.15
C ILE A 146 14.40 -9.79 -1.94
N VAL A 147 14.05 -10.45 -0.83
CA VAL A 147 12.66 -10.73 -0.48
C VAL A 147 11.85 -9.45 -0.32
N ALA A 148 12.42 -8.43 0.32
CA ALA A 148 11.77 -7.13 0.48
C ALA A 148 11.49 -6.44 -0.86
N VAL A 149 12.47 -6.40 -1.76
CA VAL A 149 12.31 -5.86 -3.12
C VAL A 149 11.26 -6.64 -3.90
N LEU A 150 11.29 -7.97 -3.82
CA LEU A 150 10.33 -8.84 -4.51
C LEU A 150 8.89 -8.59 -4.03
N PHE A 151 8.66 -8.53 -2.72
CA PHE A 151 7.33 -8.27 -2.18
C PHE A 151 6.83 -6.85 -2.48
N LEU A 152 7.71 -5.85 -2.42
CA LEU A 152 7.37 -4.49 -2.82
C LEU A 152 6.95 -4.43 -4.29
N TYR A 153 7.73 -5.07 -5.17
CA TYR A 153 7.41 -5.17 -6.59
C TYR A 153 6.08 -5.90 -6.83
N LEU A 154 5.84 -7.02 -6.14
CA LEU A 154 4.58 -7.76 -6.22
C LEU A 154 3.40 -6.91 -5.75
N ALA A 155 3.54 -6.15 -4.66
CA ALA A 155 2.50 -5.25 -4.19
C ALA A 155 2.17 -4.16 -5.23
N LEU A 156 3.18 -3.57 -5.88
CA LEU A 156 2.98 -2.60 -6.96
C LEU A 156 2.27 -3.22 -8.18
N LEU A 157 2.61 -4.46 -8.53
CA LEU A 157 1.94 -5.18 -9.62
C LEU A 157 0.47 -5.45 -9.29
N LEU A 158 0.16 -5.89 -8.07
CA LEU A 158 -1.20 -6.14 -7.63
C LEU A 158 -2.04 -4.87 -7.57
N ILE A 159 -1.45 -3.73 -7.20
CA ILE A 159 -2.15 -2.44 -7.19
C ILE A 159 -2.66 -2.07 -8.60
N LYS A 160 -1.92 -2.39 -9.66
CA LYS A 160 -2.39 -2.19 -11.05
C LYS A 160 -3.68 -2.96 -11.36
N SER A 161 -3.92 -4.06 -10.66
CA SER A 161 -5.15 -4.86 -10.75
C SER A 161 -6.17 -4.51 -9.66
N ASN A 162 -6.05 -3.35 -9.01
CA ASN A 162 -6.87 -2.91 -7.88
C ASN A 162 -6.84 -3.87 -6.67
N ILE A 163 -5.74 -4.60 -6.47
CA ILE A 163 -5.54 -5.50 -5.32
C ILE A 163 -4.48 -4.90 -4.39
N HIS A 164 -4.82 -4.75 -3.12
CA HIS A 164 -3.91 -4.24 -2.10
C HIS A 164 -3.36 -5.36 -1.22
N LEU A 165 -2.05 -5.58 -1.31
CA LEU A 165 -1.28 -6.48 -0.46
C LEU A 165 -0.52 -5.67 0.60
N ASP A 166 -0.84 -5.87 1.87
CA ASP A 166 -0.04 -5.32 2.98
C ASP A 166 1.19 -6.20 3.21
N VAL A 167 2.36 -5.72 2.78
CA VAL A 167 3.62 -6.45 2.90
C VAL A 167 4.30 -6.25 4.26
N SER A 168 3.83 -5.30 5.08
CA SER A 168 4.56 -4.84 6.27
C SER A 168 4.86 -5.99 7.24
N ILE A 169 3.84 -6.80 7.55
CA ILE A 169 3.99 -7.93 8.47
C ILE A 169 4.86 -9.05 7.88
N ILE A 170 4.80 -9.27 6.56
CA ILE A 170 5.61 -10.26 5.86
C ILE A 170 7.10 -9.89 6.01
N LEU A 171 7.43 -8.62 5.77
CA LEU A 171 8.80 -8.13 5.86
C LEU A 171 9.33 -8.13 7.29
N ILE A 172 8.55 -7.63 8.25
CA ILE A 172 8.94 -7.59 9.67
C ILE A 172 9.19 -9.01 10.19
N LEU A 173 8.27 -9.94 9.95
CA LEU A 173 8.39 -11.30 10.44
C LEU A 173 9.57 -12.04 9.78
N THR A 174 9.81 -11.80 8.49
CA THR A 174 10.94 -12.39 7.77
C THR A 174 12.28 -11.85 8.28
N LEU A 175 12.39 -10.53 8.46
CA LEU A 175 13.59 -9.89 9.00
C LEU A 175 13.91 -10.42 10.39
N LEU A 176 12.93 -10.38 11.31
CA LEU A 176 13.11 -10.87 12.68
C LEU A 176 13.42 -12.37 12.71
N GLY A 177 12.70 -13.18 11.93
CA GLY A 177 12.91 -14.62 11.87
C GLY A 177 14.34 -14.99 11.46
N VAL A 178 14.87 -14.32 10.44
CA VAL A 178 16.24 -14.56 9.96
C VAL A 178 17.29 -14.13 10.99
N GLU A 179 17.10 -13.01 11.70
CA GLU A 179 18.01 -12.61 12.77
C GLU A 179 17.99 -13.60 13.95
N MET A 180 16.82 -14.17 14.27
CA MET A 180 16.71 -15.19 15.32
C MET A 180 17.47 -16.48 15.00
N VAL A 181 17.74 -16.78 13.72
CA VAL A 181 18.57 -17.94 13.33
C VAL A 181 20.00 -17.81 13.86
N GLU A 182 20.60 -16.62 13.76
CA GLU A 182 21.96 -16.40 14.28
C GLU A 182 21.99 -16.53 15.80
N PHE A 183 20.99 -15.95 16.48
CA PHE A 183 20.85 -16.11 17.92
C PHE A 183 20.74 -17.59 18.32
N TYR A 184 19.94 -18.37 17.60
CA TYR A 184 19.81 -19.81 17.81
C TYR A 184 21.16 -20.54 17.65
N ILE A 185 21.90 -20.25 16.58
CA ILE A 185 23.22 -20.83 16.32
C ILE A 185 24.19 -20.51 17.46
N TYR A 186 24.26 -19.25 17.86
CA TYR A 186 25.12 -18.80 18.95
C TYR A 186 24.79 -19.50 20.27
N LEU A 187 23.49 -19.54 20.62
CA LEU A 187 23.01 -20.23 21.81
C LEU A 187 23.38 -21.72 21.79
N MET A 188 23.23 -22.38 20.64
CA MET A 188 23.61 -23.79 20.47
C MET A 188 25.12 -24.01 20.67
N ARG A 189 25.98 -23.14 20.13
CA ARG A 189 27.43 -23.20 20.33
C ARG A 189 27.80 -22.96 21.79
N TYR A 190 27.14 -22.01 22.46
CA TYR A 190 27.32 -21.73 23.90
C TYR A 190 26.92 -22.90 24.80
N LEU A 191 25.76 -23.52 24.55
CA LEU A 191 25.31 -24.66 25.34
C LEU A 191 26.21 -25.89 25.15
N LYS A 192 26.73 -26.11 23.93
CA LYS A 192 27.73 -27.15 23.65
C LYS A 192 29.04 -26.91 24.39
N SER A 193 29.55 -25.67 24.42
CA SER A 193 30.81 -25.35 25.12
C SER A 193 30.72 -25.55 26.64
N LYS A 194 29.53 -25.36 27.23
CA LYS A 194 29.28 -25.64 28.66
C LYS A 194 29.00 -27.11 29.00
N GLY A 195 29.05 -28.01 28.01
CA GLY A 195 28.87 -29.45 28.24
C GLY A 195 27.46 -29.87 28.67
N ILE A 196 26.47 -28.97 28.58
CA ILE A 196 25.08 -29.22 29.00
C ILE A 196 24.40 -30.19 28.01
N TRP A 197 24.87 -30.24 26.75
CA TRP A 197 24.31 -31.07 25.68
C TRP A 197 25.39 -31.94 25.02
N LYS A 198 25.73 -33.07 25.65
CA LYS A 198 26.70 -34.05 25.10
C LYS A 198 26.10 -35.09 24.13
N HIS A 199 24.77 -35.12 23.91
CA HIS A 199 24.12 -36.31 23.32
C HIS A 199 23.46 -36.19 21.95
N THR A 200 23.57 -35.07 21.22
CA THR A 200 23.03 -35.01 19.85
C THR A 200 24.04 -34.42 18.88
N ALA A 201 24.97 -35.27 18.46
CA ALA A 201 25.63 -35.13 17.16
C ALA A 201 24.62 -35.57 16.10
N ILE A 202 24.01 -34.60 15.41
CA ILE A 202 23.37 -34.85 14.12
C ILE A 202 24.45 -34.50 13.10
N HIS A 203 24.86 -35.51 12.35
CA HIS A 203 25.79 -35.44 11.21
C HIS A 203 25.24 -34.57 10.09
#